data_AF-A0A7C6KKN0-F1
#
_entry.id   AF-A0A7C6KKN0-F1
#
_cell.length_a   1.000
_cell.length_b   1.000
_cell.length_c   1.000
_cell.angle_alpha   90.00
_cell.angle_beta   90.00
_cell.angle_gamma   90.00
#
_symmetry.space_group_name_H-M   'P 1'
#
loop_
_entity.id
_entity.type
_entity.pdbx_description
1 polymer ?
#
loop_
_entity_poly.entity_id
_entity_poly.type
_entity_poly.pdbx_seq_one_letter_code
_entity_poly.pdbx_strand_id
1 'polypeptide(L)'
;MRKERRLASQLARVILVGAVLVAGGLAVWKNWPSSEVGAIAGSADTTQSGKANTTALQAGKVAGVGGTQISEAGQVAVEVRWDGRTVEQNDTEILTLQVAMNTHTVELNYDLTRLAALRNDRGEELHPKSWKAPTGGHHVSGQLAFEIPEGFLANSDRLELVIQDVGGVPERLFRWKLLAAGSERAAKAEETKTK
;
A
#
# COMPACT_ATOMS: atom_id res chain seq x y z
N MET A 1 -7.44 60.41 10.16
CA MET A 1 -6.15 59.69 10.01
C MET A 1 -6.38 58.22 10.34
N ARG A 2 -6.34 57.35 9.33
CA ARG A 2 -6.50 55.89 9.44
C ARG A 2 -5.20 55.26 9.93
N LYS A 3 -5.25 54.32 10.87
CA LYS A 3 -4.31 53.19 10.93
C LYS A 3 -5.03 51.95 11.42
N GLU A 4 -5.37 51.08 10.47
CA GLU A 4 -5.72 49.69 10.74
C GLU A 4 -4.49 48.93 11.21
N ARG A 5 -4.68 48.01 12.16
CA ARG A 5 -3.73 46.93 12.44
C ARG A 5 -4.50 45.63 12.56
N ARG A 6 -4.47 44.84 11.48
CA ARG A 6 -4.79 43.41 11.47
C ARG A 6 -3.69 42.67 12.23
N LEU A 7 -4.04 41.82 13.18
CA LEU A 7 -3.14 40.77 13.66
C LEU A 7 -3.93 39.45 13.75
N ALA A 8 -3.35 38.45 13.11
CA ALA A 8 -3.93 37.16 12.77
C ALA A 8 -4.07 36.24 13.98
N SER A 9 -5.08 35.38 13.94
CA SER A 9 -5.30 34.29 14.89
C SER A 9 -4.27 33.18 14.69
N GLN A 10 -3.62 32.76 15.76
CA GLN A 10 -2.87 31.51 15.83
C GLN A 10 -3.53 30.67 16.93
N LEU A 11 -4.39 29.73 16.54
CA LEU A 11 -4.90 28.68 17.43
C LEU A 11 -4.01 27.45 17.27
N ALA A 12 -3.14 27.22 18.24
CA ALA A 12 -2.42 25.97 18.37
C ALA A 12 -3.40 24.88 18.83
N ARG A 13 -3.60 23.85 18.01
CA ARG A 13 -4.31 22.62 18.41
C ARG A 13 -3.28 21.56 18.77
N VAL A 14 -3.16 21.28 20.06
CA VAL A 14 -2.46 20.11 20.60
C VAL A 14 -3.39 18.91 20.41
N ILE A 15 -3.00 17.93 19.59
CA ILE A 15 -3.73 16.66 19.45
C ILE A 15 -2.91 15.57 20.14
N LEU A 16 -3.48 15.05 21.23
CA LEU A 16 -2.96 13.93 22.00
C LEU A 16 -3.42 12.64 21.29
N VAL A 17 -2.49 11.85 20.75
CA VAL A 17 -2.81 10.55 20.16
C VAL A 17 -2.67 9.48 21.24
N GLY A 18 -3.82 8.95 21.66
CA GLY A 18 -3.90 7.76 22.51
C GLY A 18 -3.55 6.51 21.71
N ALA A 19 -2.62 5.72 22.24
CA ALA A 19 -2.32 4.39 21.73
C ALA A 19 -3.45 3.42 22.13
N VAL A 20 -4.05 2.76 21.15
CA VAL A 20 -4.88 1.57 21.39
C VAL A 20 -4.25 0.42 20.60
N LEU A 21 -3.66 -0.51 21.34
CA LEU A 21 -3.31 -1.85 20.87
C LEU A 21 -4.55 -2.73 21.05
N VAL A 22 -5.02 -3.40 20.00
CA VAL A 22 -5.73 -4.66 20.17
C VAL A 22 -5.32 -5.65 19.08
N ALA A 23 -4.86 -6.80 19.55
CA ALA A 23 -4.51 -7.98 18.81
C ALA A 23 -5.75 -8.78 18.40
N GLY A 24 -5.64 -9.54 17.31
CA GLY A 24 -6.41 -10.77 17.09
C GLY A 24 -7.44 -10.71 15.98
N GLY A 25 -7.00 -10.89 14.73
CA GLY A 25 -7.86 -11.27 13.61
C GLY A 25 -7.55 -12.70 13.17
N LEU A 26 -8.32 -13.67 13.65
CA LEU A 26 -8.28 -15.07 13.21
C LEU A 26 -9.20 -15.24 11.98
N ALA A 27 -8.57 -15.60 10.86
CA ALA A 27 -9.09 -16.45 9.78
C ALA A 27 -10.34 -16.01 8.98
N VAL A 28 -10.11 -15.30 7.86
CA VAL A 28 -10.85 -15.50 6.60
C VAL A 28 -9.84 -15.51 5.45
N TRP A 29 -9.07 -16.60 5.30
CA TRP A 29 -7.97 -16.70 4.33
C TRP A 29 -8.27 -17.58 3.10
N LYS A 30 -9.48 -18.13 2.97
CA LYS A 30 -9.66 -19.30 2.11
C LYS A 30 -10.27 -19.08 0.72
N ASN A 31 -10.72 -17.89 0.35
CA ASN A 31 -11.42 -17.71 -0.93
C ASN A 31 -11.20 -16.35 -1.60
N TRP A 32 -9.94 -15.95 -1.74
CA TRP A 32 -9.56 -14.78 -2.55
C TRP A 32 -9.67 -15.13 -4.05
N PRO A 33 -10.58 -14.52 -4.84
CA PRO A 33 -10.66 -14.80 -6.26
C PRO A 33 -9.53 -14.06 -6.99
N SER A 34 -8.54 -14.81 -7.47
CA SER A 34 -7.66 -14.36 -8.53
C SER A 34 -8.49 -14.24 -9.81
N SER A 35 -9.00 -13.05 -10.13
CA SER A 35 -9.65 -12.84 -11.42
C SER A 35 -8.60 -12.82 -12.52
N GLU A 36 -8.46 -13.94 -13.21
CA GLU A 36 -7.79 -14.03 -14.52
C GLU A 36 -8.49 -13.08 -15.50
N VAL A 37 -7.75 -12.12 -16.03
CA VAL A 37 -8.19 -11.29 -17.16
C VAL A 37 -8.24 -12.16 -18.42
N GLY A 38 -9.41 -12.20 -19.04
CA GLY A 38 -9.75 -13.07 -20.15
C GLY A 38 -8.85 -12.94 -21.37
N ALA A 39 -8.44 -14.10 -21.89
CA ALA A 39 -7.82 -14.25 -23.19
C ALA A 39 -8.89 -14.13 -24.30
N ILE A 40 -8.63 -13.29 -25.29
CA ILE A 40 -9.28 -13.35 -26.60
C ILE A 40 -8.58 -14.37 -27.49
N ALA A 41 -9.38 -15.15 -28.21
CA ALA A 41 -9.01 -16.38 -28.91
C ALA A 41 -7.99 -16.19 -30.06
N GLY A 42 -7.12 -17.18 -30.21
CA GLY A 42 -6.32 -17.45 -31.40
C GLY A 42 -5.74 -18.88 -31.32
N SER A 43 -6.35 -19.80 -32.08
CA SER A 43 -5.97 -21.21 -32.19
C SER A 43 -4.54 -21.41 -32.70
N ALA A 44 -3.73 -22.23 -32.00
CA ALA A 44 -2.86 -23.26 -32.58
C ALA A 44 -2.22 -24.12 -31.48
N ASP A 45 -2.53 -25.41 -31.55
CA ASP A 45 -1.67 -26.59 -31.34
C ASP A 45 -0.90 -26.82 -30.02
N THR A 46 -0.85 -28.10 -29.67
CA THR A 46 -0.42 -28.69 -28.40
C THR A 46 1.10 -28.93 -28.38
N THR A 47 1.77 -28.57 -27.28
CA THR A 47 2.71 -29.40 -26.47
C THR A 47 3.77 -28.51 -25.76
N GLN A 48 4.11 -28.92 -24.53
CA GLN A 48 5.31 -28.58 -23.73
C GLN A 48 5.12 -27.48 -22.68
N SER A 49 4.71 -27.81 -21.45
CA SER A 49 5.53 -28.39 -20.35
C SER A 49 6.74 -27.54 -19.97
N GLY A 50 6.56 -26.80 -18.86
CA GLY A 50 7.55 -26.59 -17.81
C GLY A 50 8.84 -25.87 -18.19
N LYS A 51 8.92 -24.59 -17.85
CA LYS A 51 10.02 -24.02 -17.04
C LYS A 51 9.66 -22.60 -16.64
N ALA A 52 9.53 -22.39 -15.33
CA ALA A 52 9.53 -21.08 -14.74
C ALA A 52 10.80 -20.35 -15.22
N ASN A 53 10.60 -19.30 -16.02
CA ASN A 53 11.66 -18.35 -16.28
C ASN A 53 11.81 -17.51 -15.01
N THR A 54 12.71 -17.97 -14.15
CA THR A 54 13.35 -17.15 -13.13
C THR A 54 14.17 -16.08 -13.85
N THR A 55 13.50 -15.04 -14.31
CA THR A 55 14.18 -13.83 -14.78
C THR A 55 14.77 -13.14 -13.55
N ALA A 56 16.10 -13.13 -13.54
CA ALA A 56 16.98 -12.53 -12.55
C ALA A 56 16.43 -11.23 -11.94
N LEU A 57 16.18 -11.28 -10.63
CA LEU A 57 15.98 -10.11 -9.77
C LEU A 57 17.29 -9.32 -9.73
N GLN A 58 17.33 -8.17 -10.41
CA GLN A 58 18.43 -7.22 -10.24
C GLN A 58 18.35 -6.54 -8.87
N ALA A 59 19.52 -6.27 -8.30
CA ALA A 59 19.72 -5.65 -7.00
C ALA A 59 19.18 -4.21 -6.97
N GLY A 60 18.45 -3.87 -5.90
CA GLY A 60 17.81 -2.54 -5.71
C GLY A 60 16.34 -2.59 -5.27
N LYS A 61 15.73 -3.77 -5.20
CA LYS A 61 14.30 -3.93 -4.90
C LYS A 61 13.99 -3.71 -3.41
N VAL A 62 13.63 -2.50 -3.01
CA VAL A 62 13.12 -2.26 -1.63
C VAL A 62 11.78 -2.98 -1.46
N ALA A 63 11.70 -3.89 -0.50
CA ALA A 63 10.47 -4.59 -0.17
C ALA A 63 9.83 -3.97 1.08
N GLY A 64 8.51 -3.83 1.07
CA GLY A 64 7.74 -3.51 2.27
C GLY A 64 7.54 -4.77 3.11
N VAL A 65 7.93 -4.71 4.38
CA VAL A 65 7.73 -5.77 5.36
C VAL A 65 6.67 -5.32 6.36
N GLY A 66 5.68 -6.19 6.58
CA GLY A 66 4.54 -5.89 7.46
C GLY A 66 3.30 -6.75 7.25
N GLY A 67 3.31 -7.69 6.30
CA GLY A 67 2.17 -8.56 6.03
C GLY A 67 0.90 -7.79 5.67
N THR A 68 -0.24 -8.45 5.86
CA THR A 68 -1.56 -7.83 5.82
C THR A 68 -1.76 -6.95 7.06
N GLN A 69 -2.26 -5.73 6.86
CA GLN A 69 -2.65 -4.81 7.93
C GLN A 69 -4.15 -4.51 7.84
N ILE A 70 -4.80 -4.38 8.99
CA ILE A 70 -6.25 -4.21 9.09
C ILE A 70 -6.55 -2.97 9.94
N SER A 71 -7.50 -2.15 9.49
CA SER A 71 -8.09 -1.04 10.22
C SER A 71 -9.59 -1.28 10.33
N GLU A 72 -10.06 -1.63 11.53
CA GLU A 72 -11.48 -1.75 11.86
C GLU A 72 -11.92 -0.49 12.60
N ALA A 73 -12.57 0.42 11.90
CA ALA A 73 -13.02 1.68 12.48
C ALA A 73 -14.23 2.24 11.73
N GLY A 74 -15.10 2.94 12.45
CA GLY A 74 -16.36 3.43 11.91
C GLY A 74 -17.22 2.28 11.38
N GLN A 75 -17.76 2.45 10.18
CA GLN A 75 -18.69 1.49 9.57
C GLN A 75 -18.02 0.49 8.61
N VAL A 76 -16.70 0.58 8.41
CA VAL A 76 -15.98 -0.18 7.37
C VAL A 76 -14.69 -0.77 7.96
N ALA A 77 -14.45 -2.05 7.73
CA ALA A 77 -13.14 -2.67 7.94
C ALA A 77 -12.33 -2.56 6.64
N VAL A 78 -11.08 -2.07 6.75
CA VAL A 78 -10.17 -1.92 5.61
C VAL A 78 -8.95 -2.78 5.85
N GLU A 79 -8.68 -3.70 4.93
CA GLU A 79 -7.50 -4.54 4.90
C GLU A 79 -6.60 -4.08 3.76
N VAL A 80 -5.30 -3.99 4.03
CA VAL A 80 -4.29 -3.61 3.05
C VAL A 80 -3.11 -4.58 3.10
N ARG A 81 -2.69 -5.05 1.93
CA ARG A 81 -1.53 -5.92 1.77
C ARG A 81 -0.59 -5.34 0.72
N TRP A 82 0.72 -5.38 1.03
CA TRP A 82 1.76 -5.14 0.04
C TRP A 82 1.72 -6.26 -1.01
N ASP A 83 1.44 -5.92 -2.27
CA ASP A 83 1.37 -6.91 -3.34
C ASP A 83 2.72 -7.07 -4.04
N GLY A 84 3.35 -5.95 -4.38
CA GLY A 84 4.68 -5.97 -4.97
C GLY A 84 5.05 -4.70 -5.69
N ARG A 85 6.28 -4.71 -6.21
CA ARG A 85 6.80 -3.69 -7.13
C ARG A 85 7.19 -4.31 -8.46
N THR A 86 6.82 -3.65 -9.54
CA THR A 86 7.10 -4.01 -10.92
C THR A 86 7.63 -2.81 -11.67
N VAL A 87 8.45 -3.04 -12.71
CA VAL A 87 8.92 -1.98 -13.61
C VAL A 87 8.14 -2.12 -14.91
N GLU A 88 7.44 -1.06 -15.32
CA GLU A 88 6.74 -0.93 -16.60
C GLU A 88 7.69 -0.40 -17.69
N GLN A 89 7.17 -0.12 -18.88
CA GLN A 89 7.95 0.48 -19.96
C GLN A 89 8.49 1.86 -19.54
N ASN A 90 9.68 2.21 -20.04
CA ASN A 90 10.43 3.44 -19.70
C ASN A 90 10.95 3.50 -18.26
N ASP A 91 11.23 2.36 -17.64
CA ASP A 91 11.76 2.25 -16.28
C ASP A 91 10.84 2.85 -15.19
N THR A 92 9.56 3.05 -15.51
CA THR A 92 8.55 3.50 -14.55
C THR A 92 8.27 2.40 -13.55
N GLU A 93 8.52 2.66 -12.27
CA GLU A 93 8.24 1.70 -11.22
C GLU A 93 6.83 1.84 -10.67
N ILE A 94 6.13 0.71 -10.54
CA ILE A 94 4.78 0.63 -9.98
C ILE A 94 4.82 -0.14 -8.67
N LEU A 95 4.33 0.49 -7.61
CA LEU A 95 3.97 -0.19 -6.36
C LEU A 95 2.48 -0.50 -6.36
N THR A 96 2.14 -1.77 -6.19
CA THR A 96 0.76 -2.24 -6.06
C THR A 96 0.47 -2.67 -4.63
N LEU A 97 -0.62 -2.13 -4.08
CA LEU A 97 -1.22 -2.56 -2.82
C LEU A 97 -2.57 -3.22 -3.12
N GLN A 98 -2.84 -4.34 -2.48
CA GLN A 98 -4.18 -4.91 -2.48
C GLN A 98 -4.96 -4.30 -1.32
N VAL A 99 -6.14 -3.78 -1.61
CA VAL A 99 -7.03 -3.17 -0.62
C VAL A 99 -8.38 -3.88 -0.67
N ALA A 100 -8.87 -4.30 0.50
CA ALA A 100 -10.21 -4.83 0.67
C ALA A 100 -10.98 -4.01 1.70
N MET A 101 -12.22 -3.66 1.37
CA MET A 101 -13.14 -2.91 2.21
C MET A 101 -14.38 -3.76 2.44
N ASN A 102 -14.78 -3.91 3.70
CA ASN A 102 -15.93 -4.72 4.10
C ASN A 102 -16.84 -3.90 5.02
N THR A 103 -18.15 -3.99 4.78
CA THR A 103 -19.17 -3.37 5.62
C THR A 103 -20.48 -4.16 5.54
N HIS A 104 -21.34 -3.96 6.54
CA HIS A 104 -22.71 -4.46 6.54
C HIS A 104 -23.75 -3.34 6.71
N THR A 105 -23.32 -2.07 6.60
CA THR A 105 -24.17 -0.92 6.95
C THR A 105 -24.23 0.18 5.89
N VAL A 106 -23.26 0.23 4.97
CA VAL A 106 -23.20 1.25 3.91
C VAL A 106 -22.85 0.65 2.56
N GLU A 107 -23.03 1.43 1.50
CA GLU A 107 -22.50 1.11 0.18
C GLU A 107 -21.04 1.56 0.05
N LEU A 108 -20.22 0.74 -0.59
CA LEU A 108 -18.80 1.00 -0.83
C LEU A 108 -18.60 1.50 -2.26
N ASN A 109 -18.63 2.82 -2.46
CA ASN A 109 -18.43 3.48 -3.75
C ASN A 109 -17.25 4.47 -3.73
N TYR A 110 -16.28 4.23 -2.86
CA TYR A 110 -15.11 5.09 -2.69
C TYR A 110 -14.17 5.06 -3.90
N ASP A 111 -13.69 6.24 -4.29
CA ASP A 111 -12.61 6.40 -5.25
C ASP A 111 -11.29 6.60 -4.51
N LEU A 112 -10.52 5.52 -4.35
CA LEU A 112 -9.26 5.57 -3.62
C LEU A 112 -8.18 6.38 -4.35
N THR A 113 -8.32 6.68 -5.65
CA THR A 113 -7.37 7.58 -6.34
C THR A 113 -7.39 9.00 -5.77
N ARG A 114 -8.50 9.38 -5.11
CA ARG A 114 -8.70 10.69 -4.51
C ARG A 114 -8.56 10.70 -2.99
N LEU A 115 -8.75 9.55 -2.36
CA LEU A 115 -8.81 9.40 -0.90
C LEU A 115 -7.54 8.82 -0.30
N ALA A 116 -6.61 8.32 -1.13
CA ALA A 116 -5.39 7.71 -0.65
C ALA A 116 -4.13 8.52 -1.02
N ALA A 117 -3.10 8.35 -0.21
CA ALA A 117 -1.75 8.83 -0.47
C ALA A 117 -0.72 7.88 0.15
N LEU A 118 0.41 7.70 -0.54
CA LEU A 118 1.62 7.15 0.06
C LEU A 118 2.43 8.28 0.67
N ARG A 119 3.00 8.06 1.86
CA ARG A 119 3.90 8.99 2.52
C ARG A 119 5.17 8.28 2.99
N ASN A 120 6.32 8.83 2.68
CA ASN A 120 7.59 8.35 3.24
C ASN A 120 7.97 9.08 4.53
N ASP A 121 9.03 8.64 5.18
CA ASP A 121 9.56 9.24 6.41
C ASP A 121 10.15 10.65 6.24
N ARG A 122 10.39 11.08 5.00
CA ARG A 122 10.81 12.44 4.64
C ARG A 122 9.62 13.40 4.49
N GLY A 123 8.40 12.88 4.55
CA GLY A 123 7.16 13.66 4.39
C GLY A 123 6.78 13.92 2.93
N GLU A 124 7.42 13.26 1.96
CA GLU A 124 7.01 13.31 0.57
C GLU A 124 5.75 12.45 0.37
N GLU A 125 4.83 12.91 -0.47
CA GLU A 125 3.55 12.25 -0.71
C GLU A 125 3.33 11.94 -2.19
N LEU A 126 2.67 10.80 -2.47
CA LEU A 126 2.26 10.38 -3.81
C LEU A 126 0.81 9.94 -3.81
N HIS A 127 0.04 10.39 -4.80
CA HIS A 127 -1.31 9.91 -5.03
C HIS A 127 -1.31 8.64 -5.91
N PRO A 128 -2.32 7.77 -5.79
CA PRO A 128 -2.43 6.60 -6.64
C PRO A 128 -2.59 6.96 -8.11
N LYS A 129 -1.92 6.22 -8.98
CA LYS A 129 -2.14 6.22 -10.43
C LYS A 129 -3.52 5.64 -10.77
N SER A 130 -3.92 4.58 -10.08
CA SER A 130 -5.18 3.90 -10.36
C SER A 130 -5.73 3.11 -9.18
N TRP A 131 -7.06 2.95 -9.16
CA TRP A 131 -7.81 2.06 -8.29
C TRP A 131 -8.64 1.12 -9.17
N LYS A 132 -8.26 -0.16 -9.22
CA LYS A 132 -8.94 -1.18 -10.03
C LYS A 132 -9.73 -2.11 -9.11
N ALA A 133 -11.01 -1.80 -8.94
CA ALA A 133 -11.96 -2.57 -8.14
C ALA A 133 -13.34 -2.55 -8.79
N PRO A 134 -14.25 -3.46 -8.41
CA PRO A 134 -15.66 -3.33 -8.73
C PRO A 134 -16.24 -2.00 -8.22
N THR A 135 -17.15 -1.42 -8.98
CA THR A 135 -17.88 -0.22 -8.57
C THR A 135 -19.05 -0.61 -7.68
N GLY A 136 -19.04 -0.23 -6.39
CA GLY A 136 -20.15 -0.45 -5.48
C GLY A 136 -20.14 -1.82 -4.76
N GLY A 137 -21.09 -1.98 -3.84
CA GLY A 137 -21.32 -3.22 -3.06
C GLY A 137 -21.06 -3.05 -1.56
N HIS A 138 -21.10 -4.16 -0.83
CA HIS A 138 -20.81 -4.22 0.62
C HIS A 138 -19.46 -4.87 0.94
N HIS A 139 -18.83 -5.44 -0.09
CA HIS A 139 -17.48 -5.98 -0.08
C HIS A 139 -16.80 -5.53 -1.38
N VAL A 140 -15.77 -4.70 -1.28
CA VAL A 140 -15.01 -4.21 -2.44
C VAL A 140 -13.56 -4.57 -2.23
N SER A 141 -12.96 -5.24 -3.22
CA SER A 141 -11.53 -5.57 -3.22
C SER A 141 -10.92 -5.18 -4.56
N GLY A 142 -9.69 -4.68 -4.53
CA GLY A 142 -9.02 -4.25 -5.74
C GLY A 142 -7.56 -3.84 -5.53
N GLN A 143 -6.95 -3.45 -6.64
CA GLN A 143 -5.56 -3.03 -6.71
C GLN A 143 -5.45 -1.51 -6.69
N LEU A 144 -4.69 -0.99 -5.74
CA LEU A 144 -4.30 0.41 -5.65
C LEU A 144 -2.84 0.54 -6.12
N ALA A 145 -2.63 1.19 -7.25
CA ALA A 145 -1.31 1.29 -7.88
C ALA A 145 -0.77 2.71 -7.83
N PHE A 146 0.53 2.85 -7.56
CA PHE A 146 1.27 4.10 -7.50
C PHE A 146 2.46 4.05 -8.45
N GLU A 147 2.66 5.12 -9.23
CA GLU A 147 3.96 5.34 -9.87
C GLU A 147 4.93 5.84 -8.82
N ILE A 148 6.09 5.20 -8.72
CA ILE A 148 7.13 5.54 -7.76
C ILE A 148 8.25 6.25 -8.52
N PRO A 149 8.41 7.58 -8.35
CA PRO A 149 9.52 8.30 -8.94
C PRO A 149 10.86 7.78 -8.40
N GLU A 150 11.89 7.92 -9.22
CA GLU A 150 13.26 7.62 -8.81
C GLU A 150 13.59 8.38 -7.51
N GLY A 151 14.19 7.68 -6.55
CA GLY A 151 14.59 8.27 -5.28
C GLY A 151 13.49 8.41 -4.22
N PHE A 152 12.20 8.22 -4.53
CA PHE A 152 11.11 8.36 -3.55
C PHE A 152 11.22 7.40 -2.36
N LEU A 153 11.66 6.16 -2.62
CA LEU A 153 11.91 5.15 -1.58
C LEU A 153 13.39 5.07 -1.17
N ALA A 154 14.26 5.84 -1.80
CA ALA A 154 15.69 5.80 -1.50
C ALA A 154 15.96 6.48 -0.16
N ASN A 155 16.67 5.78 0.72
CA ASN A 155 16.98 6.24 2.08
C ASN A 155 15.73 6.44 2.96
N SER A 156 14.62 5.78 2.64
CA SER A 156 13.45 5.71 3.52
C SER A 156 13.40 4.37 4.23
N ASP A 157 13.17 4.41 5.53
CA ASP A 157 13.01 3.23 6.39
C ASP A 157 11.54 2.85 6.57
N ARG A 158 10.62 3.78 6.30
CA ARG A 158 9.17 3.60 6.45
C ARG A 158 8.40 4.14 5.26
N LEU A 159 7.39 3.37 4.85
CA LEU A 159 6.34 3.81 3.95
C LEU A 159 4.99 3.72 4.66
N GLU A 160 4.14 4.72 4.47
CA GLU A 160 2.80 4.76 5.01
C GLU A 160 1.78 4.89 3.88
N LEU A 161 0.67 4.15 3.96
CA LEU A 161 -0.54 4.42 3.19
C LEU A 161 -1.52 5.14 4.10
N VAL A 162 -1.94 6.33 3.68
CA VAL A 162 -3.00 7.11 4.31
C VAL A 162 -4.26 6.91 3.46
N ILE A 163 -5.39 6.57 4.09
CA ILE A 163 -6.71 6.54 3.44
C ILE A 163 -7.65 7.44 4.25
N GLN A 164 -8.25 8.42 3.60
CA GLN A 164 -9.10 9.44 4.21
C GLN A 164 -10.59 9.18 3.97
N ASP A 165 -11.41 9.61 4.92
CA ASP A 165 -12.88 9.69 4.80
C ASP A 165 -13.61 8.40 4.38
N VAL A 166 -13.06 7.24 4.73
CA VAL A 166 -13.69 5.92 4.48
C VAL A 166 -14.42 5.43 5.73
N GLY A 167 -15.73 5.17 5.60
CA GLY A 167 -16.57 4.63 6.67
C GLY A 167 -16.80 5.59 7.84
N GLY A 168 -16.74 6.90 7.60
CA GLY A 168 -16.86 7.94 8.63
C GLY A 168 -15.59 8.13 9.48
N VAL A 169 -14.47 7.53 9.08
CA VAL A 169 -13.17 7.68 9.73
C VAL A 169 -12.35 8.72 8.97
N PRO A 170 -11.93 9.83 9.60
CA PRO A 170 -11.19 10.90 8.91
C PRO A 170 -9.87 10.41 8.29
N GLU A 171 -9.15 9.54 8.99
CA GLU A 171 -7.85 9.03 8.55
C GLU A 171 -7.61 7.59 9.03
N ARG A 172 -7.15 6.74 8.13
CA ARG A 172 -6.63 5.40 8.39
C ARG A 172 -5.19 5.32 7.94
N LEU A 173 -4.33 4.69 8.76
CA LEU A 173 -2.89 4.65 8.53
C LEU A 173 -2.37 3.22 8.54
N PHE A 174 -1.69 2.82 7.46
CA PHE A 174 -1.05 1.52 7.31
C PHE A 174 0.45 1.73 7.09
N ARG A 175 1.31 0.98 7.78
CA ARG A 175 2.75 1.28 7.87
C ARG A 175 3.61 0.08 7.56
N TRP A 176 4.55 0.20 6.62
CA TRP A 176 5.51 -0.85 6.33
C TRP A 176 6.93 -0.37 6.61
N LYS A 177 7.75 -1.28 7.15
CA LYS A 177 9.20 -1.08 7.18
C LYS A 177 9.76 -1.41 5.81
N LEU A 178 10.61 -0.55 5.29
CA LEU A 178 11.31 -0.76 4.04
C LEU A 178 12.63 -1.48 4.32
N LEU A 179 12.86 -2.60 3.63
CA LEU A 179 14.16 -3.27 3.65
C LEU A 179 14.85 -3.03 2.31
N ALA A 180 16.04 -2.44 2.34
CA ALA A 180 16.92 -2.45 1.19
C ALA A 180 17.31 -3.90 0.87
N ALA A 181 17.04 -4.36 -0.35
CA ALA A 181 17.51 -5.67 -0.81
C ALA A 181 19.04 -5.68 -0.86
N GLY A 182 19.66 -6.17 0.22
CA GLY A 182 21.11 -6.23 0.38
C GLY A 182 21.57 -6.46 1.83
N SER A 183 20.76 -6.17 2.85
CA SER A 183 21.20 -6.24 4.26
C SER A 183 21.19 -7.66 4.86
N GLU A 184 20.55 -8.65 4.25
CA GLU A 184 20.56 -10.04 4.76
C GLU A 184 21.92 -10.75 4.56
N ARG A 185 22.81 -10.27 3.68
CA ARG A 185 24.16 -10.85 3.54
C ARG A 185 25.16 -10.34 4.57
N ALA A 186 24.95 -9.15 5.15
CA ALA A 186 25.87 -8.61 6.15
C ALA A 186 25.71 -9.29 7.52
N ALA A 187 24.48 -9.63 7.92
CA ALA A 187 24.22 -10.25 9.22
C ALA A 187 24.76 -11.69 9.36
N LYS A 188 25.06 -12.39 8.25
CA LYS A 188 25.65 -13.74 8.27
C LYS A 188 27.17 -13.77 8.06
N ALA A 189 27.80 -12.65 7.75
CA ALA A 189 29.25 -12.57 7.52
C ALA A 189 30.05 -12.25 8.79
N GLU A 190 29.40 -11.83 9.88
CA GLU A 190 30.08 -11.47 11.12
C GLU A 190 30.19 -12.65 12.14
N GLU A 191 29.45 -13.74 11.92
CA GLU A 191 29.48 -14.94 12.79
C GLU A 191 30.54 -15.99 12.38
N THR A 192 31.30 -15.76 11.30
CA THR A 192 32.37 -16.67 10.85
C THR A 192 33.79 -16.19 11.14
N LYS A 193 33.98 -15.06 11.85
CA LYS A 193 35.31 -14.54 12.20
C LYS A 193 35.81 -14.90 13.60
N THR A 194 35.10 -15.76 14.32
CA THR A 194 35.55 -16.32 15.60
C THR A 194 35.42 -17.84 15.59
N LYS A 195 36.27 -18.51 14.81
CA LYS A 195 36.66 -19.88 15.09
C LYS A 195 38.06 -20.18 14.58
#